data_AF-A0A7W0QRT2-F1
#
_entry.id   AF-A0A7W0QRT2-F1
#
_cell.length_a   1.000
_cell.length_b   1.000
_cell.length_c   1.000
_cell.angle_alpha   90.00
_cell.angle_beta   90.00
_cell.angle_gamma   90.00
#
_symmetry.space_group_name_H-M   'P 1'
#
loop_
_entity.id
_entity.type
_entity.pdbx_description
1 polymer ?
#
loop_
_entity_poly.entity_id
_entity_poly.type
_entity_poly.pdbx_seq_one_letter_code
_entity_poly.pdbx_strand_id
1 'polypeptide(L)'
;MVVGVYVDGFNFYYRVFHNDNRTKRVPNRYKWLDIVKMAQVLLPREDIAHVGYFTAPINRKRSEEQADRQRACLLALESLPAVEIVLGEFRWVNHMGTLKRNGSGDRERFWHWEEK
;
A
#
# COMPACT_ATOMS: atom_id res chain seq x y z
N MET A 1 13.40 23.27 -0.27
CA MET A 1 12.25 23.64 -1.13
C MET A 1 10.99 23.10 -0.47
N VAL A 2 9.81 23.58 -0.87
CA VAL A 2 8.54 23.02 -0.38
C VAL A 2 8.16 21.84 -1.28
N VAL A 3 7.88 20.67 -0.68
CA VAL A 3 7.62 19.43 -1.42
C VAL A 3 6.34 18.74 -0.96
N GLY A 4 5.67 18.09 -1.90
CA GLY A 4 4.60 17.12 -1.64
C GLY A 4 5.16 15.70 -1.69
N VAL A 5 4.67 14.82 -0.81
CA VAL A 5 5.10 13.42 -0.75
C VAL A 5 3.95 12.51 -1.17
N TYR A 6 4.24 11.63 -2.11
CA TYR A 6 3.31 10.59 -2.56
C TYR A 6 3.67 9.26 -1.90
N VAL A 7 2.69 8.60 -1.29
CA VAL A 7 2.83 7.27 -0.70
C VAL A 7 1.81 6.32 -1.30
N ASP A 8 2.28 5.30 -2.01
CA ASP A 8 1.47 4.15 -2.42
C ASP A 8 1.32 3.19 -1.22
N GLY A 9 0.12 3.13 -0.65
CA GLY A 9 -0.19 2.41 0.58
C GLY A 9 -0.04 0.90 0.45
N PHE A 10 -0.38 0.31 -0.70
CA PHE A 10 -0.24 -1.14 -0.90
C PHE A 10 1.20 -1.52 -1.15
N ASN A 11 1.90 -0.82 -2.05
CA ASN A 11 3.30 -1.06 -2.31
C ASN A 11 4.13 -0.91 -1.03
N PHE A 12 3.85 0.14 -0.25
CA PHE A 12 4.43 0.33 1.06
C PHE A 12 4.11 -0.84 2.00
N TYR A 13 2.84 -1.20 2.16
CA TYR A 13 2.42 -2.27 3.07
C TYR A 13 3.07 -3.62 2.72
N TYR A 14 2.99 -4.02 1.45
CA TYR A 14 3.51 -5.30 1.00
C TYR A 14 5.03 -5.36 1.11
N ARG A 15 5.75 -4.27 0.73
CA ARG A 15 7.22 -4.25 0.84
C ARG A 15 7.71 -4.24 2.28
N VAL A 16 7.00 -3.58 3.20
CA VAL A 16 7.45 -3.43 4.59
C VAL A 16 7.01 -4.62 5.45
N PHE A 17 5.76 -5.06 5.33
CA PHE A 17 5.14 -6.00 6.27
C PHE A 17 4.84 -7.38 5.69
N HIS A 18 4.80 -7.54 4.37
CA HIS A 18 4.44 -8.79 3.68
C HIS A 18 5.59 -9.30 2.80
N ASN A 19 6.78 -9.46 3.40
CA ASN A 19 7.94 -9.99 2.70
C ASN A 19 8.50 -11.22 3.42
N ASP A 20 8.20 -12.40 2.88
CA ASP A 20 8.64 -13.70 3.40
C ASP A 20 10.15 -13.92 3.21
N ASN A 21 10.80 -13.16 2.33
CA ASN A 21 12.20 -13.33 1.96
C ASN A 21 13.17 -12.40 2.70
N ARG A 22 12.74 -11.74 3.78
CA ARG A 22 13.63 -10.88 4.58
C ARG A 22 14.16 -11.58 5.82
N THR A 23 15.48 -11.48 6.04
CA THR A 23 16.19 -11.85 7.27
C THR A 23 15.74 -11.08 8.53
N LYS A 24 14.92 -10.03 8.38
CA LYS A 24 14.27 -9.31 9.48
C LYS A 24 12.80 -9.03 9.16
N ARG A 25 11.89 -9.66 9.91
CA ARG A 25 10.48 -9.24 9.95
C ARG A 25 10.37 -7.90 10.66
N VAL A 26 9.75 -6.91 10.02
CA VAL A 26 9.39 -5.65 10.66
C VAL A 26 8.28 -5.95 11.68
N PRO A 27 8.46 -5.61 12.97
CA PRO A 27 7.43 -5.82 13.98
C PRO A 27 6.09 -5.17 13.62
N ASN A 28 4.98 -5.87 13.86
CA ASN A 28 3.62 -5.42 13.55
C ASN A 28 3.26 -4.06 14.19
N ARG A 29 3.89 -3.68 15.30
CA ARG A 29 3.71 -2.36 15.93
C ARG A 29 4.04 -1.19 14.99
N TYR A 30 4.95 -1.40 14.02
CA TYR A 30 5.34 -0.38 13.06
C TYR A 30 4.32 -0.16 11.94
N LYS A 31 3.19 -0.90 11.94
CA LYS A 31 2.05 -0.59 11.06
C LYS A 31 1.44 0.78 11.38
N TRP A 32 1.65 1.30 12.58
CA TRP A 32 1.28 2.65 13.01
C TRP A 32 2.36 3.69 12.73
N LEU A 33 3.05 3.58 11.59
CA LEU A 33 4.12 4.51 11.23
C LEU A 33 3.55 5.90 10.98
N ASP A 34 4.12 6.90 11.64
CA ASP A 34 3.92 8.30 11.30
C ASP A 34 4.57 8.59 9.93
N ILE A 35 3.75 8.68 8.89
CA ILE A 35 4.20 8.89 7.51
C ILE A 35 4.78 10.29 7.28
N VAL A 36 4.35 11.28 8.06
CA VAL A 36 4.89 12.64 8.00
C VAL A 36 6.30 12.63 8.59
N LYS A 37 6.48 11.99 9.75
CA LYS A 37 7.81 11.84 10.35
C LYS A 37 8.74 11.04 9.47
N MET A 38 8.24 9.99 8.81
CA MET A 38 9.00 9.23 7.82
C MET A 38 9.48 10.14 6.69
N ALA A 39 8.59 10.95 6.10
CA ALA A 39 8.94 11.89 5.04
C ALA A 39 10.02 12.89 5.50
N GLN A 40 9.86 13.49 6.69
CA GLN A 40 10.84 14.42 7.27
C GLN A 40 12.22 13.78 7.48
N VAL A 41 12.27 12.51 7.88
CA VAL A 41 13.53 11.78 8.07
C VAL A 41 14.19 11.47 6.73
N LEU A 42 13.41 11.11 5.71
CA LEU A 42 13.92 10.79 4.37
C LEU A 42 14.33 12.04 3.58
N LEU A 43 13.70 13.17 3.83
CA LEU A 43 13.91 14.45 3.13
C LEU A 43 14.27 15.56 4.14
N PRO A 44 15.40 15.45 4.86
CA PRO A 44 15.72 16.32 6.00
C PRO A 44 16.02 17.78 5.62
N ARG A 45 16.13 18.09 4.33
CA ARG A 45 16.41 19.44 3.81
C ARG A 45 15.19 20.10 3.16
N GLU A 46 14.08 19.37 3.06
CA GLU A 46 12.86 19.84 2.42
C GLU A 46 11.80 20.16 3.46
N ASP A 47 10.93 21.10 3.12
CA ASP A 47 9.74 21.41 3.89
C ASP A 47 8.56 20.61 3.34
N ILE A 48 8.02 19.69 4.14
CA ILE A 48 6.96 18.78 3.71
C ILE A 48 5.61 19.49 3.83
N ALA A 49 5.07 19.96 2.71
CA ALA A 49 3.77 20.65 2.68
C ALA A 49 2.59 19.70 2.86
N HIS A 50 2.64 18.54 2.22
CA HIS A 50 1.59 17.53 2.30
C HIS A 50 2.14 16.14 2.01
N VAL A 51 1.44 15.12 2.51
CA VAL A 51 1.66 13.70 2.26
C VAL A 51 0.35 13.10 1.75
N GLY A 52 0.28 12.80 0.46
CA GLY A 52 -0.82 12.05 -0.11
C GLY A 52 -0.60 10.55 0.10
N TYR A 53 -1.53 9.89 0.81
CA TYR A 53 -1.52 8.45 1.06
C TYR A 53 -2.60 7.78 0.20
N PHE A 54 -2.15 7.10 -0.85
CA PHE A 54 -2.99 6.51 -1.88
C PHE A 54 -3.22 5.04 -1.58
N THR A 55 -4.48 4.63 -1.41
CA THR A 55 -4.82 3.25 -1.09
C THR A 55 -6.25 2.92 -1.49
N ALA A 56 -6.66 1.67 -1.32
CA ALA A 56 -8.03 1.22 -1.54
C ALA A 56 -8.52 0.46 -0.30
N PRO A 57 -9.83 0.54 0.01
CA PRO A 57 -10.39 -0.16 1.16
C PRO A 57 -10.28 -1.68 0.99
N ILE A 58 -9.88 -2.36 2.06
CA ILE A 58 -9.90 -3.81 2.15
C ILE A 58 -11.35 -4.28 2.05
N ASN A 59 -11.59 -5.27 1.20
CA ASN A 59 -12.91 -5.86 1.05
C ASN A 59 -13.34 -6.54 2.36
N ARG A 60 -14.27 -5.91 3.09
CA ARG A 60 -14.82 -6.42 4.35
C ARG A 60 -15.40 -7.83 4.24
N LYS A 61 -15.93 -8.22 3.06
CA LYS A 61 -16.44 -9.59 2.81
C LYS A 61 -15.36 -10.66 2.86
N ARG A 62 -14.09 -10.30 2.64
CA ARG A 62 -12.95 -11.23 2.73
C ARG A 62 -12.42 -11.36 4.15
N SER A 63 -12.34 -10.24 4.86
CA SER A 63 -11.88 -10.23 6.24
C SER A 63 -12.32 -8.94 6.94
N GLU A 64 -13.31 -9.06 7.81
CA GLU A 64 -13.81 -7.96 8.63
C GLU A 64 -12.73 -7.38 9.55
N GLU A 65 -11.97 -8.23 10.23
CA GLU A 65 -10.92 -7.82 11.16
C GLU A 65 -9.80 -7.00 10.49
N GLN A 66 -9.37 -7.40 9.28
CA GLN A 66 -8.41 -6.63 8.49
C GLN A 66 -8.97 -5.29 8.02
N ALA A 67 -10.23 -5.25 7.59
CA ALA A 67 -10.89 -4.01 7.16
C ALA A 67 -11.01 -3.02 8.34
N ASP A 68 -11.40 -3.49 9.53
CA ASP A 68 -11.51 -2.64 10.72
C ASP A 68 -10.14 -2.11 11.17
N ARG A 69 -9.09 -2.93 11.10
CA ARG A 69 -7.71 -2.47 11.37
C ARG A 69 -7.22 -1.44 10.36
N GLN A 70 -7.46 -1.66 9.07
CA GLN A 70 -7.09 -0.68 8.05
C GLN A 70 -7.83 0.64 8.28
N ARG A 71 -9.14 0.59 8.55
CA ARG A 71 -9.94 1.76 8.85
C ARG A 71 -9.38 2.55 10.05
N ALA A 72 -9.04 1.87 11.14
CA ALA A 72 -8.44 2.51 12.30
C ALA A 72 -7.09 3.17 11.98
N CYS A 73 -6.27 2.53 11.15
CA CYS A 73 -5.00 3.09 10.69
C CYS A 73 -5.20 4.34 9.81
N LEU A 74 -6.13 4.28 8.85
CA LEU A 74 -6.43 5.42 7.98
C LEU A 74 -6.98 6.61 8.76
N LEU A 75 -7.90 6.37 9.71
CA LEU A 75 -8.42 7.44 10.59
C LEU A 75 -7.31 8.09 11.43
N ALA A 76 -6.34 7.30 11.90
CA ALA A 76 -5.21 7.85 12.64
C ALA A 76 -4.28 8.66 11.73
N LEU A 77 -4.04 8.22 10.50
CA LEU A 77 -3.25 8.98 9.53
C LEU A 77 -3.94 10.28 9.11
N GLU A 78 -5.25 10.23 8.85
CA GLU A 78 -6.09 11.39 8.51
C GLU A 78 -6.17 12.42 9.64
N SER A 79 -5.92 12.02 10.89
CA SER A 79 -5.83 12.96 12.01
C SER A 79 -4.59 13.88 11.96
N LEU A 80 -3.61 13.56 11.11
CA LEU A 80 -2.42 14.38 10.90
C LEU A 80 -2.73 15.50 9.88
N PRO A 81 -2.54 16.79 10.22
CA PRO A 81 -2.94 17.91 9.36
C PRO A 81 -2.27 17.95 7.98
N ALA A 82 -1.09 17.34 7.85
CA ALA A 82 -0.33 17.31 6.61
C ALA A 82 -0.65 16.07 5.74
N VAL A 83 -1.59 15.21 6.15
CA VAL A 83 -1.91 13.97 5.46
C VAL A 83 -3.25 14.08 4.75
N GLU A 84 -3.27 13.67 3.49
CA GLU A 84 -4.49 13.46 2.71
C GLU A 84 -4.61 11.97 2.37
N ILE A 85 -5.74 11.34 2.72
CA ILE A 85 -6.03 9.96 2.31
C ILE A 85 -6.76 9.99 0.97
N VAL A 86 -6.15 9.42 -0.06
CA VAL A 86 -6.74 9.30 -1.39
C VAL A 86 -7.19 7.87 -1.60
N LEU A 87 -8.51 7.65 -1.60
CA LEU A 87 -9.11 6.33 -1.77
C LEU A 87 -9.38 6.03 -3.25
N GLY A 88 -8.72 5.00 -3.78
CA GLY A 88 -8.99 4.40 -5.08
C GLY A 88 -9.93 3.19 -5.01
N GLU A 89 -10.21 2.61 -6.16
CA GLU A 89 -11.00 1.38 -6.26
C GLU A 89 -10.09 0.16 -6.45
N PHE A 90 -10.22 -0.82 -5.55
CA PHE A 90 -9.54 -2.09 -5.74
C PHE A 90 -10.25 -2.93 -6.81
N ARG A 91 -9.58 -3.23 -7.93
CA ARG A 91 -10.14 -4.03 -9.02
C ARG A 91 -9.49 -5.40 -9.11
N TRP A 92 -10.35 -6.42 -9.12
CA TRP A 92 -9.97 -7.79 -9.43
C TRP A 92 -10.09 -7.96 -10.93
N VAL A 93 -8.98 -7.85 -11.65
CA VAL A 93 -9.00 -8.08 -13.09
C VAL A 93 -8.69 -9.55 -13.35
N ASN A 94 -9.65 -10.25 -13.95
CA ASN A 94 -9.43 -11.59 -14.48
C ASN A 94 -8.60 -11.47 -15.76
N HIS A 95 -7.27 -11.61 -15.66
CA HIS A 95 -6.45 -11.70 -16.85
C HIS A 95 -6.41 -13.15 -17.34
N MET A 96 -7.03 -13.39 -18.49
CA MET A 96 -6.79 -14.63 -19.25
C MET A 96 -5.58 -14.40 -20.14
N GLY A 97 -4.40 -14.80 -19.68
CA GLY A 97 -3.15 -14.68 -20.45
C GLY A 97 -2.61 -16.03 -20.90
N THR A 98 -1.65 -16.01 -21.82
CA THR A 98 -0.87 -17.21 -22.18
C THR A 98 0.50 -17.08 -21.52
N LEU A 99 0.77 -17.87 -20.48
CA LEU A 99 2.09 -17.95 -19.89
C LEU A 99 2.94 -18.88 -20.76
N LYS A 100 3.89 -18.32 -21.53
CA LYS A 100 4.79 -19.11 -22.36
C LYS A 100 5.86 -19.78 -21.49
N ARG A 101 5.48 -20.78 -20.70
CA ARG A 101 6.43 -21.66 -20.03
C ARG A 101 6.90 -22.68 -21.05
N ASN A 102 8.15 -22.57 -21.48
CA ASN A 102 8.85 -23.57 -22.30
C ASN A 102 8.13 -24.03 -23.58
N GLY A 103 7.88 -23.12 -24.53
CA GLY A 103 7.62 -23.49 -25.93
C GLY A 103 6.33 -24.27 -26.23
N SER A 104 5.58 -24.76 -25.24
CA SER A 104 4.40 -25.62 -25.41
C SER A 104 3.08 -24.88 -25.61
N GLY A 105 3.04 -23.55 -25.43
CA GLY A 105 1.88 -22.73 -25.80
C GLY A 105 0.62 -22.92 -24.93
N ASP A 106 0.75 -23.57 -23.76
CA ASP A 106 -0.38 -23.78 -22.86
C ASP A 106 -0.94 -22.46 -22.30
N ARG A 107 -2.27 -22.37 -22.31
CA ARG A 107 -3.02 -21.22 -21.77
C ARG A 107 -3.43 -21.51 -20.34
N GLU A 108 -2.76 -20.90 -19.37
CA GLU A 108 -3.16 -20.94 -17.96
C GLU A 108 -3.93 -19.68 -17.56
N ARG A 109 -5.02 -19.86 -16.79
CA ARG A 109 -5.68 -18.72 -16.12
C ARG A 109 -4.84 -18.33 -14.92
N PHE A 110 -4.45 -17.07 -14.84
CA PHE A 110 -3.80 -16.53 -13.64
C PHE A 110 -4.51 -15.29 -13.13
N TRP A 111 -4.38 -15.08 -11.82
CA TRP A 111 -4.90 -13.89 -11.16
C TRP A 111 -3.82 -12.82 -11.17
N HIS A 112 -4.13 -11.66 -11.75
CA HIS A 112 -3.28 -10.48 -11.73
C HIS A 112 -4.00 -9.34 -11.00
N TRP A 113 -3.22 -8.49 -10.35
CA TRP A 113 -3.69 -7.53 -9.36
C TRP A 113 -3.27 -6.15 -9.84
N GLU A 114 -4.23 -5.29 -10.16
CA GLU A 114 -3.99 -3.93 -10.62
C GLU A 114 -4.88 -2.96 -9.83
N GLU A 115 -4.29 -1.87 -9.37
CA GLU A 115 -5.01 -0.72 -8.84
C GLU A 115 -5.16 0.34 -9.94
N LYS A 116 -6.29 1.06 -9.92
CA LYS A 116 -6.56 2.19 -10.81
C LYS A 116 -6.88 3.43 -10.00
#